data_AF-A0A0F4YHA2-F1
#
_entry.id   AF-A0A0F4YHA2-F1
#
_cell.length_a   1.000
_cell.length_b   1.000
_cell.length_c   1.000
_cell.angle_alpha   90.00
_cell.angle_beta   90.00
_cell.angle_gamma   90.00
#
_symmetry.space_group_name_H-M   'P 1'
#
loop_
_entity.id
_entity.type
_entity.pdbx_description
1 polymer ?
#
loop_
_entity_poly.entity_id
_entity_poly.type
_entity_poly.pdbx_seq_one_letter_code
_entity_poly.pdbx_strand_id
1 'polypeptide(L)'
;MGSATFLEPLMVLVLLFGGTWINRYTDRPGSLSCEASWRNEHYRDSSDSLESGLASLTDKDELLEHRSESPSLLVQQEPWRKRQLGIWSWKMEVYSPNTAVFRHRLLSRWLHRFPFLVECWYWALVYWTYQLGRAFTAVTLKEDTVEVARRHALQLIRIERTLGFFCELEIQHFFMRHPQLMAWTNWVYSFIHIPGTIAFLVWLYYYTTTRNRLDDPLDHRLNASLARPSLYAARRRTMAVCNLLSFVVFTVWPCMPPRLLSDQNVMDVIGDLPGGYGFVDTVHGVSGAVSVWTRNRFCNQYAAMPSLHFGYSLMIGLTIVTIPLPPKHGQSISNRVSISPRLSLRFPLPSWRRLVCVVIGLAYPLVILAAIIATANHFILDAVAGAIVCFLGWWGNGVLLNLLPLEDCFLWACRIHKPERPIVDVYEPVEDPDGKDMPIR
;
A
#
# COMPACT_ATOMS: atom_id res chain seq x y z
N MET A 1 -0.20 -5.07 -35.46
CA MET A 1 -0.12 -4.16 -34.29
C MET A 1 -1.29 -4.49 -33.38
N GLY A 2 -1.03 -5.25 -32.32
CA GLY A 2 -2.07 -6.01 -31.59
C GLY A 2 -2.90 -5.17 -30.61
N SER A 3 -4.14 -5.61 -30.41
CA SER A 3 -5.15 -5.09 -29.46
C SER A 3 -4.63 -4.81 -28.05
N ALA A 4 -3.54 -5.47 -27.62
CA ALA A 4 -2.85 -5.23 -26.36
C ALA A 4 -2.43 -3.76 -26.13
N THR A 5 -2.17 -3.00 -27.21
CA THR A 5 -1.71 -1.60 -27.11
C THR A 5 -2.75 -0.66 -26.48
N PHE A 6 -4.03 -0.96 -26.68
CA PHE A 6 -5.14 -0.17 -26.15
C PHE A 6 -5.79 -0.83 -24.93
N LEU A 7 -5.74 -2.17 -24.86
CA LEU A 7 -6.38 -2.94 -23.79
C LEU A 7 -5.79 -2.65 -22.41
N GLU A 8 -4.46 -2.48 -22.31
CA GLU A 8 -3.78 -2.25 -21.04
C GLU A 8 -4.12 -0.89 -20.41
N PRO A 9 -3.95 0.26 -21.10
CA PRO A 9 -4.38 1.55 -20.56
C PRO A 9 -5.87 1.57 -20.25
N LEU A 10 -6.71 0.97 -21.11
CA LEU A 10 -8.15 0.88 -20.88
C LEU A 10 -8.47 0.10 -19.61
N MET A 11 -7.83 -1.05 -19.38
CA MET A 11 -8.03 -1.85 -18.17
C MET A 11 -7.63 -1.07 -16.91
N VAL A 12 -6.50 -0.34 -16.94
CA VAL A 12 -6.08 0.53 -15.83
C VAL A 12 -7.12 1.62 -15.56
N LEU A 13 -7.61 2.29 -16.62
CA LEU A 13 -8.66 3.30 -16.50
C LEU A 13 -9.95 2.74 -15.92
N VAL A 14 -10.37 1.55 -16.37
CA VAL A 14 -11.56 0.85 -15.85
C VAL A 14 -11.37 0.48 -14.38
N LEU A 15 -10.19 -0.01 -13.98
CA LEU A 15 -9.89 -0.34 -12.58
C LEU A 15 -9.86 0.89 -11.69
N LEU A 16 -9.26 2.00 -12.13
CA LEU A 16 -9.22 3.25 -11.37
C LEU A 16 -10.62 3.88 -11.27
N PHE A 17 -11.34 3.98 -12.39
CA PHE A 17 -12.70 4.52 -12.41
C PHE A 17 -13.65 3.63 -11.59
N GLY A 18 -13.64 2.32 -11.83
CA GLY A 18 -14.40 1.34 -11.05
C GLY A 18 -14.04 1.40 -9.56
N GLY A 19 -12.76 1.55 -9.24
CA GLY A 19 -12.30 1.71 -7.86
C GLY A 19 -12.79 2.99 -7.19
N THR A 20 -12.80 4.13 -7.90
CA THR A 20 -13.40 5.38 -7.39
C THR A 20 -14.90 5.25 -7.21
N TRP A 21 -15.58 4.56 -8.13
CA TRP A 21 -17.02 4.35 -8.09
C TRP A 21 -17.41 3.43 -6.92
N ILE A 22 -16.75 2.29 -6.75
CA ILE A 22 -17.02 1.33 -5.67
C ILE A 22 -16.76 1.95 -4.30
N ASN A 23 -15.73 2.81 -4.19
CA ASN A 23 -15.31 3.42 -2.92
C ASN A 23 -15.93 4.80 -2.64
N ARG A 24 -16.89 5.23 -3.47
CA ARG A 24 -17.59 6.51 -3.31
C ARG A 24 -18.41 6.54 -2.02
N TYR A 25 -18.57 7.73 -1.47
CA TYR A 25 -19.57 7.95 -0.44
C TYR A 25 -20.96 7.81 -1.07
N THR A 26 -21.88 7.10 -0.45
CA THR A 26 -23.30 7.05 -0.84
C THR A 26 -24.11 7.57 0.32
N ASP A 27 -24.80 8.70 0.12
CA ASP A 27 -25.68 9.24 1.15
C ASP A 27 -26.82 8.24 1.33
N ARG A 28 -26.82 7.51 2.45
CA ARG A 28 -28.04 6.79 2.85
C ARG A 28 -29.02 7.84 3.38
N PRO A 29 -30.31 7.77 3.04
CA PRO A 29 -31.35 8.68 3.55
C PRO A 29 -31.70 8.41 5.03
N GLY A 30 -30.67 8.26 5.87
CA GLY A 30 -30.77 8.03 7.31
C GLY A 30 -29.50 8.39 8.10
N SER A 31 -28.36 8.69 7.44
CA SER A 31 -27.15 9.14 8.16
C SER A 31 -27.05 10.66 8.34
N LEU A 32 -28.08 11.40 7.92
CA LEU A 32 -28.20 12.84 8.19
C LEU A 32 -28.45 13.16 9.67
N SER A 33 -28.72 12.16 10.51
CA SER A 33 -28.90 12.35 11.96
C SER A 33 -27.62 12.73 12.70
N CYS A 34 -26.43 12.51 12.14
CA CYS A 34 -25.17 12.95 12.76
C CYS A 34 -24.71 14.33 12.28
N GLU A 35 -25.12 14.78 11.08
CA GLU A 35 -24.86 16.15 10.62
C GLU A 35 -25.93 17.16 11.09
N ALA A 36 -27.15 16.71 11.40
CA ALA A 36 -28.20 17.58 11.94
C ALA A 36 -27.93 18.09 13.37
N SER A 37 -27.05 17.43 14.14
CA SER A 37 -26.64 17.92 15.46
C SER A 37 -25.69 19.14 15.38
N TRP A 38 -25.14 19.46 14.21
CA TRP A 38 -24.19 20.56 14.02
C TRP A 38 -24.86 21.87 13.58
N ARG A 39 -26.20 21.91 13.48
CA ARG A 39 -26.92 23.05 12.89
C ARG A 39 -27.91 23.74 13.83
N ASN A 40 -27.99 23.36 15.11
CA ASN A 40 -29.02 23.88 16.01
C ASN A 40 -28.50 24.43 17.34
N GLU A 41 -27.32 25.06 17.34
CA GLU A 41 -26.91 25.99 18.40
C GLU A 41 -26.42 27.29 17.78
N HIS A 42 -27.33 28.04 17.16
CA HIS A 42 -27.18 29.48 17.06
C HIS A 42 -28.55 30.15 16.97
N TYR A 43 -28.81 31.02 17.94
CA TYR A 43 -29.84 32.06 17.98
C TYR A 43 -31.31 31.61 17.99
N ARG A 44 -31.82 31.42 19.21
CA ARG A 44 -33.17 31.89 19.59
C ARG A 44 -33.04 32.75 20.84
N ASP A 45 -32.51 33.95 20.65
CA ASP A 45 -32.92 35.06 21.51
C ASP A 45 -34.27 35.53 20.96
N SER A 46 -35.34 35.17 21.65
CA SER A 46 -36.70 35.61 21.33
C SER A 46 -37.20 36.31 22.58
N SER A 47 -37.07 37.64 22.56
CA SER A 47 -37.84 38.56 23.38
C SER A 47 -39.33 38.24 23.25
N ASP A 48 -39.98 37.88 24.35
CA ASP A 48 -41.30 38.36 24.80
C ASP A 48 -41.95 37.35 25.75
N SER A 49 -41.89 37.64 27.05
CA SER A 49 -43.07 37.60 27.91
C SER A 49 -42.78 38.27 29.26
N LEU A 50 -43.67 39.20 29.59
CA LEU A 50 -43.73 40.02 30.78
C LEU A 50 -44.09 39.21 32.04
N GLU A 51 -43.48 39.66 33.13
CA GLU A 51 -44.03 39.84 34.49
C GLU A 51 -44.07 38.72 35.54
N SER A 52 -43.31 39.05 36.60
CA SER A 52 -43.62 38.93 38.04
C SER A 52 -43.15 37.66 38.78
N GLY A 53 -42.25 37.88 39.76
CA GLY A 53 -41.81 36.84 40.69
C GLY A 53 -40.49 37.15 41.39
N LEU A 54 -40.52 38.16 42.26
CA LEU A 54 -39.47 38.54 43.21
C LEU A 54 -39.03 37.34 44.11
N ALA A 55 -37.74 36.98 44.15
CA ALA A 55 -37.00 36.72 45.40
C ALA A 55 -35.58 36.12 45.21
N SER A 56 -34.65 36.78 45.91
CA SER A 56 -33.47 36.23 46.60
C SER A 56 -32.26 35.74 45.81
N LEU A 57 -31.26 36.61 45.82
CA LEU A 57 -29.83 36.28 45.85
C LEU A 57 -29.52 35.33 47.00
N THR A 58 -28.78 34.26 46.73
CA THR A 58 -27.88 33.63 47.70
C THR A 58 -26.64 33.12 46.98
N ASP A 59 -25.51 33.72 47.35
CA ASP A 59 -24.16 33.19 47.17
C ASP A 59 -24.08 31.76 47.73
N LYS A 60 -23.81 30.80 46.85
CA LYS A 60 -23.18 29.50 47.11
C LYS A 60 -23.31 28.67 45.84
N ASP A 61 -22.30 28.80 44.97
CA ASP A 61 -21.80 27.73 44.09
C ASP A 61 -20.54 28.25 43.36
N GLU A 62 -19.59 28.80 44.12
CA GLU A 62 -18.18 28.77 43.73
C GLU A 62 -17.65 27.39 44.09
N LEU A 63 -17.75 26.43 43.18
CA LEU A 63 -16.96 25.20 43.09
C LEU A 63 -17.54 24.42 41.91
N LEU A 64 -16.68 24.02 40.95
CA LEU A 64 -16.96 23.27 39.71
C LEU A 64 -16.90 24.07 38.39
N GLU A 65 -15.87 24.90 38.19
CA GLU A 65 -15.32 25.08 36.83
C GLU A 65 -14.21 24.06 36.58
N HIS A 66 -14.61 22.80 36.39
CA HIS A 66 -13.79 21.83 35.68
C HIS A 66 -14.64 21.26 34.54
N ARG A 67 -14.86 22.11 33.52
CA ARG A 67 -15.53 21.67 32.30
C ARG A 67 -14.50 21.06 31.37
N SER A 68 -14.45 19.74 31.40
CA SER A 68 -13.74 18.86 30.49
C SER A 68 -14.23 19.09 29.06
N GLU A 69 -13.61 20.03 28.34
CA GLU A 69 -13.84 20.15 26.90
C GLU A 69 -13.17 18.98 26.19
N SER A 70 -13.98 18.23 25.45
CA SER A 70 -13.54 17.09 24.66
C SER A 70 -12.51 17.55 23.60
N PRO A 71 -11.35 16.89 23.45
CA PRO A 71 -10.27 17.32 22.55
C PRO A 71 -10.68 17.46 21.08
N SER A 72 -11.78 16.84 20.67
CA SER A 72 -12.28 16.81 19.30
C SER A 72 -12.92 18.12 18.83
N LEU A 73 -13.46 18.94 19.74
CA LEU A 73 -14.11 20.21 19.39
C LEU A 73 -13.09 21.37 19.25
N LEU A 74 -11.99 21.34 20.00
CA LEU A 74 -10.92 22.35 19.93
C LEU A 74 -10.10 22.24 18.62
N VAL A 75 -9.95 21.04 18.06
CA VAL A 75 -9.24 20.83 16.78
C VAL A 75 -9.93 21.55 15.60
N GLN A 76 -11.21 21.88 15.72
CA GLN A 76 -11.95 22.61 14.69
C GLN A 76 -11.68 24.12 14.67
N GLN A 77 -11.14 24.70 15.73
CA GLN A 77 -10.95 26.16 15.84
C GLN A 77 -9.49 26.60 15.71
N GLU A 78 -8.50 25.73 15.91
CA GLU A 78 -7.09 26.13 15.81
C GLU A 78 -6.61 26.24 14.34
N PRO A 79 -6.02 27.38 13.92
CA PRO A 79 -5.50 27.57 12.56
C PRO A 79 -4.28 26.70 12.25
N TRP A 80 -3.65 26.14 13.29
CA TRP A 80 -2.47 25.29 13.20
C TRP A 80 -2.78 23.90 13.74
N ARG A 81 -2.21 22.88 13.10
CA ARG A 81 -2.29 21.49 13.50
C ARG A 81 -0.91 21.03 13.99
N LYS A 82 -0.89 20.34 15.12
CA LYS A 82 0.32 19.67 15.63
C LYS A 82 0.64 18.41 14.80
N ARG A 83 1.88 18.31 14.33
CA ARG A 83 2.44 17.14 13.63
C ARG A 83 3.69 16.69 14.36
N GLN A 84 3.92 15.38 14.41
CA GLN A 84 5.15 14.81 14.94
C GLN A 84 6.04 14.38 13.79
N LEU A 85 7.23 14.97 13.71
CA LEU A 85 8.33 14.49 12.88
C LEU A 85 9.14 13.48 13.69
N GLY A 86 9.52 12.39 13.06
CA GLY A 86 10.29 11.34 13.71
C GLY A 86 11.27 10.68 12.76
N ILE A 87 12.53 10.59 13.18
CA ILE A 87 13.54 9.77 12.52
C ILE A 87 14.17 8.90 13.61
N TRP A 88 13.93 7.59 13.52
CA TRP A 88 14.35 6.60 14.51
C TRP A 88 13.88 6.97 15.93
N SER A 89 14.81 7.28 16.84
CA SER A 89 14.50 7.63 18.24
C SER A 89 14.26 9.14 18.44
N TRP A 90 14.57 9.97 17.45
CA TRP A 90 14.36 11.41 17.54
C TRP A 90 12.93 11.77 17.15
N LYS A 91 12.27 12.58 17.99
CA LYS A 91 10.92 13.10 17.74
C LYS A 91 10.92 14.60 17.95
N MET A 92 10.31 15.33 17.02
CA MET A 92 10.14 16.78 17.09
C MET A 92 8.72 17.14 16.70
N GLU A 93 8.10 18.04 17.46
CA GLU A 93 6.78 18.54 17.16
C GLU A 93 6.88 19.77 16.26
N VAL A 94 6.10 19.76 15.17
CA VAL A 94 6.05 20.85 14.19
C VAL A 94 4.58 21.23 13.97
N TYR A 95 4.33 22.52 13.86
CA TYR A 95 3.01 23.05 13.55
C TYR A 95 2.86 23.21 12.03
N SER A 96 1.77 22.70 11.47
CA SER A 96 1.41 22.83 10.06
C SER A 96 0.04 23.51 9.92
N PRO A 97 -0.27 24.14 8.77
CA PRO A 97 -1.54 24.84 8.61
C PRO A 97 -2.72 23.86 8.62
N ASN A 98 -3.80 24.23 9.34
CA ASN A 98 -5.01 23.42 9.39
C ASN A 98 -5.88 23.65 8.14
N THR A 99 -6.09 22.60 7.34
CA THR A 99 -6.88 22.68 6.11
C THR A 99 -8.39 22.56 6.32
N ALA A 100 -8.85 22.33 7.56
CA ALA A 100 -10.27 22.17 7.90
C ALA A 100 -11.14 23.37 7.46
N VAL A 101 -10.56 24.57 7.42
CA VAL A 101 -11.22 25.81 6.94
C VAL A 101 -11.75 25.65 5.50
N PHE A 102 -11.13 24.79 4.68
CA PHE A 102 -11.50 24.58 3.28
C PHE A 102 -12.51 23.44 3.06
N ARG A 103 -13.06 22.83 4.12
CA ARG A 103 -13.94 21.66 4.04
C ARG A 103 -15.18 21.89 3.17
N HIS A 104 -15.71 23.10 3.14
CA HIS A 104 -16.94 23.42 2.39
C HIS A 104 -16.71 23.78 0.91
N ARG A 105 -15.46 23.84 0.43
CA ARG A 105 -15.16 24.14 -0.99
C ARG A 105 -15.56 22.99 -1.91
N LEU A 106 -15.81 23.31 -3.18
CA LEU A 106 -16.26 22.34 -4.20
C LEU A 106 -15.32 21.14 -4.34
N LEU A 107 -14.01 21.39 -4.48
CA LEU A 107 -13.01 20.32 -4.59
C LEU A 107 -12.96 19.43 -3.34
N SER A 108 -13.04 20.03 -2.15
CA SER A 108 -13.08 19.30 -0.87
C SER A 108 -14.32 18.41 -0.77
N ARG A 109 -15.51 18.91 -1.19
CA ARG A 109 -16.74 18.12 -1.26
C ARG A 109 -16.64 16.99 -2.28
N TRP A 110 -16.00 17.24 -3.40
CA TRP A 110 -15.82 16.24 -4.45
C TRP A 110 -14.86 15.12 -4.00
N LEU A 111 -13.75 15.47 -3.34
CA LEU A 111 -12.85 14.50 -2.70
C LEU A 111 -13.52 13.75 -1.54
N HIS A 112 -14.41 14.42 -0.81
CA HIS A 112 -15.20 13.75 0.22
C HIS A 112 -16.13 12.68 -0.39
N ARG A 113 -16.77 12.98 -1.53
CA ARG A 113 -17.59 12.03 -2.29
C ARG A 113 -16.78 10.90 -2.89
N PHE A 114 -15.57 11.17 -3.39
CA PHE A 114 -14.69 10.21 -4.04
C PHE A 114 -13.31 10.15 -3.38
N PRO A 115 -13.20 9.59 -2.16
CA PRO A 115 -11.97 9.67 -1.37
C PRO A 115 -10.81 8.86 -1.97
N PHE A 116 -11.10 7.86 -2.80
CA PHE A 116 -10.08 7.09 -3.53
C PHE A 116 -9.30 7.94 -4.55
N LEU A 117 -9.82 9.09 -4.98
CA LEU A 117 -9.07 10.00 -5.86
C LEU A 117 -7.79 10.54 -5.22
N VAL A 118 -7.77 10.68 -3.89
CA VAL A 118 -6.55 11.04 -3.15
C VAL A 118 -5.48 9.96 -3.36
N GLU A 119 -5.87 8.69 -3.45
CA GLU A 119 -4.95 7.59 -3.68
C GLU A 119 -4.45 7.55 -5.14
N CYS A 120 -5.31 7.87 -6.10
CA CYS A 120 -4.90 8.10 -7.49
C CYS A 120 -3.87 9.23 -7.59
N TRP A 121 -4.05 10.31 -6.81
CA TRP A 121 -3.09 11.41 -6.75
C TRP A 121 -1.74 10.97 -6.19
N TYR A 122 -1.71 10.21 -5.10
CA TYR A 122 -0.46 9.67 -4.57
C TYR A 122 0.25 8.74 -5.56
N TRP A 123 -0.50 7.94 -6.32
CA TRP A 123 0.06 7.12 -7.40
C TRP A 123 0.68 7.98 -8.50
N ALA A 124 -0.04 9.01 -8.94
CA ALA A 124 0.48 9.97 -9.92
C ALA A 124 1.75 10.66 -9.40
N LEU A 125 1.79 11.04 -8.12
CA LEU A 125 2.97 11.64 -7.49
C LEU A 125 4.18 10.68 -7.55
N VAL A 126 4.00 9.42 -7.12
CA VAL A 126 5.07 8.41 -7.18
C VAL A 126 5.54 8.19 -8.62
N TYR A 127 4.62 8.08 -9.59
CA TYR A 127 4.96 7.97 -11.00
C TYR A 127 5.77 9.17 -11.50
N TRP A 128 5.35 10.40 -11.20
CA TRP A 128 6.06 11.61 -11.61
C TRP A 128 7.43 11.75 -10.95
N THR A 129 7.57 11.39 -9.68
CA THR A 129 8.88 11.37 -9.01
C THR A 129 9.85 10.38 -9.68
N TYR A 130 9.35 9.20 -10.05
CA TYR A 130 10.13 8.23 -10.82
C TYR A 130 10.52 8.77 -12.20
N GLN A 131 9.59 9.38 -12.93
CA GLN A 131 9.87 9.95 -14.25
C GLN A 131 10.90 11.09 -14.18
N LEU A 132 10.84 11.93 -13.16
CA LEU A 132 11.82 13.00 -12.94
C LEU A 132 13.21 12.42 -12.60
N GLY A 133 13.26 11.44 -11.70
CA GLY A 133 14.51 10.75 -11.36
C GLY A 133 15.13 10.06 -12.58
N ARG A 134 14.31 9.45 -13.43
CA ARG A 134 14.75 8.86 -14.71
C ARG A 134 15.25 9.91 -15.69
N ALA A 135 14.56 11.03 -15.85
CA ALA A 135 15.00 12.11 -16.72
C ALA A 135 16.36 12.66 -16.26
N PHE A 136 16.54 12.87 -14.96
CA PHE A 136 17.82 13.26 -14.38
C PHE A 136 18.91 12.22 -14.68
N THR A 137 18.62 10.95 -14.40
CA THR A 137 19.54 9.84 -14.63
C THR A 137 19.93 9.72 -16.11
N ALA A 138 18.97 9.86 -17.04
CA ALA A 138 19.20 9.81 -18.48
C ALA A 138 20.10 10.94 -18.98
N VAL A 139 19.97 12.15 -18.41
CA VAL A 139 20.85 13.29 -18.75
C VAL A 139 22.26 13.10 -18.17
N THR A 140 22.40 12.39 -17.06
CA THR A 140 23.70 12.08 -16.45
C THR A 140 24.35 10.80 -16.97
N LEU A 141 23.62 9.94 -17.69
CA LEU A 141 24.08 8.64 -18.17
C LEU A 141 25.02 8.82 -19.38
N LYS A 142 26.28 8.40 -19.22
CA LYS A 142 27.24 8.22 -20.33
C LYS A 142 27.14 6.81 -20.91
N GLU A 143 27.60 6.61 -22.14
CA GLU A 143 27.63 5.30 -22.82
C GLU A 143 28.29 4.19 -21.97
N ASP A 144 29.26 4.56 -21.11
CA ASP A 144 29.92 3.69 -20.14
C ASP A 144 28.97 2.93 -19.19
N THR A 145 27.74 3.41 -19.00
CA THR A 145 26.80 2.81 -18.04
C THR A 145 26.27 1.45 -18.46
N VAL A 146 26.20 1.15 -19.76
CA VAL A 146 25.79 -0.17 -20.25
C VAL A 146 26.87 -1.20 -19.93
N GLU A 147 28.15 -0.85 -20.12
CA GLU A 147 29.28 -1.72 -19.80
C GLU A 147 29.41 -1.94 -18.28
N VAL A 148 29.18 -0.89 -17.47
CA VAL A 148 29.11 -1.03 -16.00
C VAL A 148 27.99 -2.01 -15.61
N ALA A 149 26.79 -1.85 -16.18
CA ALA A 149 25.65 -2.72 -15.86
C ALA A 149 25.89 -4.18 -16.27
N ARG A 150 26.58 -4.39 -17.40
CA ARG A 150 27.01 -5.72 -17.84
C ARG A 150 28.03 -6.33 -16.88
N ARG A 151 29.05 -5.58 -16.47
CA ARG A 151 30.04 -6.04 -15.48
C ARG A 151 29.39 -6.46 -14.17
N HIS A 152 28.41 -5.70 -13.68
CA HIS A 152 27.65 -6.06 -12.48
C HIS A 152 26.84 -7.35 -12.65
N ALA A 153 26.22 -7.56 -13.81
CA ALA A 153 25.50 -8.80 -14.11
C ALA A 153 26.46 -10.01 -14.13
N LEU A 154 27.64 -9.88 -14.74
CA LEU A 154 28.67 -10.93 -14.75
C LEU A 154 29.20 -11.23 -13.33
N GLN A 155 29.37 -10.20 -12.49
CA GLN A 155 29.71 -10.38 -11.08
C GLN A 155 28.63 -11.16 -10.34
N LEU A 156 27.36 -10.88 -10.61
CA LEU A 156 26.21 -11.57 -10.03
C LEU A 156 26.24 -13.06 -10.38
N ILE A 157 26.41 -13.40 -11.67
CA ILE A 157 26.53 -14.79 -12.14
C ILE A 157 27.69 -15.51 -11.45
N ARG A 158 28.83 -14.82 -11.28
CA ARG A 158 29.98 -15.39 -10.56
C ARG A 158 29.61 -15.70 -9.12
N ILE A 159 28.91 -14.80 -8.43
CA ILE A 159 28.45 -15.01 -7.06
C ILE A 159 27.51 -16.23 -6.99
N GLU A 160 26.49 -16.29 -7.85
CA GLU A 160 25.52 -17.39 -7.89
C GLU A 160 26.18 -18.75 -8.16
N ARG A 161 27.16 -18.78 -9.08
CA ARG A 161 27.96 -19.99 -9.35
C ARG A 161 28.84 -20.38 -8.17
N THR A 162 29.47 -19.43 -7.48
CA THR A 162 30.27 -19.73 -6.28
C THR A 162 29.41 -20.25 -5.12
N LEU A 163 28.16 -19.81 -5.03
CA LEU A 163 27.20 -20.30 -4.05
C LEU A 163 26.50 -21.60 -4.48
N GLY A 164 26.69 -22.05 -5.72
CA GLY A 164 26.22 -23.33 -6.23
C GLY A 164 24.73 -23.39 -6.62
N PHE A 165 24.07 -22.25 -6.84
CA PHE A 165 22.64 -22.23 -7.19
C PHE A 165 22.28 -21.52 -8.51
N PHE A 166 23.25 -21.36 -9.43
CA PHE A 166 22.98 -20.83 -10.77
C PHE A 166 22.10 -21.79 -11.59
N CYS A 167 20.79 -21.73 -11.38
CA CYS A 167 19.78 -22.60 -11.98
C CYS A 167 18.79 -21.85 -12.87
N GLU A 168 18.95 -20.53 -13.04
CA GLU A 168 18.09 -19.66 -13.84
C GLU A 168 17.96 -20.16 -15.28
N LEU A 169 19.08 -20.59 -15.88
CA LEU A 169 19.12 -21.10 -17.24
C LEU A 169 18.33 -22.41 -17.38
N GLU A 170 18.45 -23.31 -16.39
CA GLU A 170 17.71 -24.57 -16.37
C GLU A 170 16.21 -24.34 -16.20
N ILE A 171 15.83 -23.42 -15.31
CA ILE A 171 14.44 -22.99 -15.11
C ILE A 171 13.90 -22.42 -16.43
N GLN A 172 14.60 -21.49 -17.06
CA GLN A 172 14.15 -20.94 -18.35
C GLN A 172 13.98 -22.03 -19.41
N HIS A 173 14.96 -22.92 -19.57
CA HIS A 173 14.89 -24.03 -20.51
C HIS A 173 13.69 -24.97 -20.23
N PHE A 174 13.37 -25.24 -18.97
CA PHE A 174 12.19 -26.01 -18.59
C PHE A 174 10.89 -25.35 -19.08
N PHE A 175 10.72 -24.04 -18.85
CA PHE A 175 9.53 -23.32 -19.32
C PHE A 175 9.46 -23.26 -20.85
N MET A 176 10.59 -23.06 -21.54
CA MET A 176 10.65 -23.03 -23.01
C MET A 176 10.29 -24.38 -23.66
N ARG A 177 10.53 -25.51 -22.99
CA ARG A 177 10.07 -26.83 -23.46
C ARG A 177 8.53 -26.98 -23.45
N HIS A 178 7.82 -26.10 -22.74
CA HIS A 178 6.37 -26.13 -22.59
C HIS A 178 5.74 -24.84 -23.14
N PRO A 179 5.44 -24.75 -24.46
CA PRO A 179 4.99 -23.51 -25.10
C PRO A 179 3.77 -22.86 -24.46
N GLN A 180 2.80 -23.66 -24.00
CA GLN A 180 1.61 -23.14 -23.31
C GLN A 180 1.95 -22.52 -21.96
N LEU A 181 2.81 -23.17 -21.18
CA LEU A 181 3.27 -22.67 -19.89
C LEU A 181 4.09 -21.39 -20.09
N MET A 182 4.97 -21.35 -21.09
CA MET A 182 5.74 -20.16 -21.45
C MET A 182 4.84 -19.00 -21.88
N ALA A 183 3.82 -19.25 -22.70
CA ALA A 183 2.85 -18.25 -23.12
C ALA A 183 2.08 -17.66 -21.94
N TRP A 184 1.62 -18.51 -21.01
CA TRP A 184 0.97 -18.06 -19.78
C TRP A 184 1.93 -17.25 -18.91
N THR A 185 3.18 -17.68 -18.79
CA THR A 185 4.21 -17.00 -18.00
C THR A 185 4.56 -15.62 -18.57
N ASN A 186 4.71 -15.52 -19.89
CA ASN A 186 4.85 -14.25 -20.60
C ASN A 186 3.64 -13.34 -20.35
N TRP A 187 2.42 -13.90 -20.38
CA TRP A 187 1.20 -13.13 -20.11
C TRP A 187 1.12 -12.64 -18.66
N VAL A 188 1.46 -13.49 -17.68
CA VAL A 188 1.53 -13.14 -16.25
C VAL A 188 2.50 -11.99 -16.03
N TYR A 189 3.72 -12.12 -16.58
CA TYR A 189 4.77 -11.11 -16.46
C TYR A 189 4.31 -9.75 -17.00
N SER A 190 3.75 -9.74 -18.22
CA SER A 190 3.40 -8.50 -18.92
C SER A 190 2.08 -7.87 -18.45
N PHE A 191 1.05 -8.66 -18.13
CA PHE A 191 -0.32 -8.15 -17.97
C PHE A 191 -0.86 -8.24 -16.55
N ILE A 192 -0.36 -9.15 -15.69
CA ILE A 192 -0.96 -9.32 -14.35
C ILE A 192 -0.35 -8.33 -13.34
N HIS A 193 0.92 -7.97 -13.48
CA HIS A 193 1.62 -7.26 -12.41
C HIS A 193 1.01 -5.89 -12.08
N ILE A 194 0.96 -4.97 -13.04
CA ILE A 194 0.45 -3.60 -12.81
C ILE A 194 -1.06 -3.60 -12.52
N PRO A 195 -1.92 -4.20 -13.36
CA PRO A 195 -3.37 -4.20 -13.15
C PRO A 195 -3.75 -4.98 -11.89
N GLY A 196 -3.06 -6.09 -11.60
CA GLY A 196 -3.24 -6.86 -10.37
C GLY A 196 -2.88 -6.05 -9.13
N THR A 197 -1.80 -5.26 -9.16
CA THR A 197 -1.43 -4.35 -8.06
C THR A 197 -2.50 -3.28 -7.84
N ILE A 198 -3.03 -2.68 -8.91
CA ILE A 198 -4.12 -1.69 -8.83
C ILE A 198 -5.38 -2.33 -8.26
N ALA A 199 -5.79 -3.49 -8.80
CA ALA A 199 -6.97 -4.21 -8.35
C ALA A 199 -6.85 -4.60 -6.86
N PHE A 200 -5.68 -5.06 -6.44
CA PHE A 200 -5.38 -5.35 -5.03
C PHE A 200 -5.53 -4.10 -4.16
N LEU A 201 -5.01 -2.94 -4.57
CA LEU A 201 -5.17 -1.71 -3.80
C LEU A 201 -6.61 -1.23 -3.74
N VAL A 202 -7.34 -1.28 -4.85
CA VAL A 202 -8.77 -0.93 -4.89
C VAL A 202 -9.54 -1.82 -3.91
N TRP A 203 -9.27 -3.13 -3.93
CA TRP A 203 -9.85 -4.10 -3.01
C TRP A 203 -9.44 -3.86 -1.56
N LEU A 204 -8.16 -3.59 -1.29
CA LEU A 204 -7.64 -3.35 0.05
C LEU A 204 -8.23 -2.07 0.64
N TYR A 205 -8.36 -1.01 -0.17
CA TYR A 205 -9.06 0.20 0.22
C TYR A 205 -10.52 -0.12 0.52
N TYR A 206 -11.21 -0.82 -0.37
CA TYR A 206 -12.60 -1.23 -0.13
C TYR A 206 -12.75 -1.99 1.19
N TYR A 207 -11.89 -2.97 1.44
CA TYR A 207 -11.92 -3.83 2.62
C TYR A 207 -11.64 -3.07 3.92
N THR A 208 -10.58 -2.25 3.95
CA THR A 208 -10.14 -1.52 5.16
C THR A 208 -10.95 -0.25 5.43
N THR A 209 -11.57 0.30 4.38
CA THR A 209 -12.01 1.69 4.39
C THR A 209 -13.46 1.85 3.99
N THR A 210 -13.98 1.11 3.01
CA THR A 210 -15.38 1.24 2.55
C THR A 210 -16.31 0.28 3.28
N ARG A 211 -15.94 -1.00 3.38
CA ARG A 211 -16.72 -2.01 4.11
C ARG A 211 -16.93 -1.63 5.57
N ASN A 212 -15.84 -1.26 6.26
CA ASN A 212 -15.91 -0.83 7.67
C ASN A 212 -16.79 0.41 7.89
N ARG A 213 -17.01 1.24 6.85
CA ARG A 213 -17.95 2.37 6.93
C ARG A 213 -19.41 1.95 6.79
N LEU A 214 -19.68 0.84 6.08
CA LEU A 214 -21.04 0.38 5.78
C LEU A 214 -21.64 -0.44 6.93
N ASP A 215 -20.80 -1.01 7.78
CA ASP A 215 -21.21 -1.73 8.97
C ASP A 215 -21.72 -0.71 10.03
N ASP A 216 -22.91 -0.99 10.60
CA ASP A 216 -23.67 -0.06 11.47
C ASP A 216 -22.89 0.28 12.77
N PRO A 217 -22.93 1.51 13.31
CA PRO A 217 -22.15 1.88 14.51
C PRO A 217 -22.43 1.01 15.74
N LEU A 218 -23.66 0.47 15.86
CA LEU A 218 -24.02 -0.50 16.90
C LEU A 218 -23.34 -1.86 16.70
N ASP A 219 -23.25 -2.32 15.46
CA ASP A 219 -22.62 -3.60 15.10
C ASP A 219 -21.08 -3.49 15.06
N HIS A 220 -20.56 -2.25 14.95
CA HIS A 220 -19.13 -1.94 14.94
C HIS A 220 -18.46 -2.17 16.31
N ARG A 221 -19.21 -2.19 17.42
CA ARG A 221 -18.71 -2.59 18.75
C ARG A 221 -18.53 -4.11 18.89
N LEU A 222 -19.36 -4.90 18.21
CA LEU A 222 -19.35 -6.38 18.28
C LEU A 222 -18.53 -7.04 17.16
N ASN A 223 -18.49 -6.42 15.98
CA ASN A 223 -17.78 -6.90 14.79
C ASN A 223 -16.67 -5.92 14.37
N ALA A 224 -16.07 -5.19 15.31
CA ALA A 224 -15.01 -4.21 15.06
C ALA A 224 -14.01 -4.76 14.03
N SER A 225 -14.12 -4.29 12.80
CA SER A 225 -13.25 -4.74 11.72
C SER A 225 -11.84 -4.29 12.08
N LEU A 226 -11.03 -5.25 12.51
CA LEU A 226 -9.63 -5.07 12.90
C LEU A 226 -8.79 -4.45 11.77
N ALA A 227 -9.29 -4.49 10.53
CA ALA A 227 -8.65 -3.94 9.34
C ALA A 227 -8.81 -2.42 9.26
N ARG A 228 -8.04 -1.66 10.04
CA ARG A 228 -8.10 -0.18 10.05
C ARG A 228 -7.65 0.45 8.72
N PRO A 229 -8.15 1.64 8.34
CA PRO A 229 -7.67 2.41 7.18
C PRO A 229 -6.16 2.72 7.22
N SER A 230 -5.57 2.75 8.42
CA SER A 230 -4.13 2.89 8.62
C SER A 230 -3.32 1.76 7.97
N LEU A 231 -3.89 0.56 7.85
CA LEU A 231 -3.28 -0.57 7.17
C LEU A 231 -3.09 -0.26 5.68
N TYR A 232 -4.13 0.21 5.00
CA TYR A 232 -4.03 0.62 3.59
C TYR A 232 -2.98 1.71 3.40
N ALA A 233 -3.02 2.76 4.25
CA ALA A 233 -2.05 3.85 4.18
C ALA A 233 -0.61 3.36 4.41
N ALA A 234 -0.41 2.39 5.32
CA ALA A 234 0.89 1.77 5.54
C ALA A 234 1.38 0.99 4.31
N ARG A 235 0.53 0.17 3.67
CA ARG A 235 0.90 -0.58 2.45
C ARG A 235 1.20 0.33 1.27
N ARG A 236 0.42 1.41 1.10
CA ARG A 236 0.73 2.44 0.09
C ARG A 236 2.10 3.07 0.33
N ARG A 237 2.39 3.48 1.58
CA ARG A 237 3.70 4.06 1.92
C ARG A 237 4.83 3.04 1.72
N THR A 238 4.62 1.77 2.06
CA THR A 238 5.59 0.71 1.78
C THR A 238 5.93 0.64 0.30
N MET A 239 4.95 0.63 -0.60
CA MET A 239 5.24 0.67 -2.05
C MET A 239 6.02 1.91 -2.48
N ALA A 240 5.65 3.08 -1.96
CA ALA A 240 6.35 4.32 -2.27
C ALA A 240 7.83 4.29 -1.80
N VAL A 241 8.09 3.77 -0.58
CA VAL A 241 9.46 3.58 -0.08
C VAL A 241 10.21 2.52 -0.88
N CYS A 242 9.56 1.41 -1.26
CA CYS A 242 10.18 0.40 -2.14
C CYS A 242 10.63 1.03 -3.46
N ASN A 243 9.78 1.83 -4.10
CA ASN A 243 10.15 2.56 -5.33
C ASN A 243 11.34 3.50 -5.12
N LEU A 244 11.36 4.24 -4.01
CA LEU A 244 12.46 5.14 -3.67
C LEU A 244 13.78 4.38 -3.46
N LEU A 245 13.76 3.31 -2.66
CA LEU A 245 14.93 2.47 -2.41
C LEU A 245 15.42 1.79 -3.68
N SER A 246 14.51 1.25 -4.50
CA SER A 246 14.85 0.66 -5.79
C SER A 246 15.47 1.69 -6.72
N PHE A 247 14.96 2.92 -6.76
CA PHE A 247 15.57 4.01 -7.53
C PHE A 247 17.00 4.30 -7.07
N VAL A 248 17.26 4.38 -5.76
CA VAL A 248 18.61 4.55 -5.20
C VAL A 248 19.53 3.41 -5.65
N VAL A 249 19.09 2.15 -5.53
CA VAL A 249 19.88 0.99 -5.95
C VAL A 249 20.14 1.02 -7.45
N PHE A 250 19.16 1.34 -8.29
CA PHE A 250 19.33 1.45 -9.74
C PHE A 250 20.35 2.52 -10.14
N THR A 251 20.41 3.63 -9.40
CA THR A 251 21.37 4.70 -9.66
C THR A 251 22.78 4.31 -9.22
N VAL A 252 22.92 3.62 -8.09
CA VAL A 252 24.24 3.27 -7.53
C VAL A 252 24.82 2.00 -8.17
N TRP A 253 23.99 1.01 -8.44
CA TRP A 253 24.38 -0.31 -8.94
C TRP A 253 23.44 -0.78 -10.06
N PRO A 254 23.54 -0.22 -11.28
CA PRO A 254 22.76 -0.70 -12.41
C PRO A 254 23.20 -2.13 -12.73
N CYS A 255 22.25 -3.03 -12.99
CA CYS A 255 22.52 -4.44 -13.30
C CYS A 255 21.77 -4.84 -14.56
N MET A 256 22.49 -5.34 -15.56
CA MET A 256 21.91 -5.77 -16.84
C MET A 256 21.09 -7.06 -16.66
N PRO A 257 19.88 -7.16 -17.24
CA PRO A 257 19.08 -8.38 -17.14
C PRO A 257 19.66 -9.56 -17.93
N PRO A 258 19.37 -10.82 -17.54
CA PRO A 258 19.92 -12.01 -18.18
C PRO A 258 19.66 -12.10 -19.70
N ARG A 259 18.46 -11.73 -20.16
CA ARG A 259 18.07 -11.78 -21.57
C ARG A 259 18.93 -10.90 -22.51
N LEU A 260 19.63 -9.89 -21.97
CA LEU A 260 20.51 -9.01 -22.74
C LEU A 260 21.97 -9.48 -22.75
N LEU A 261 22.32 -10.51 -21.99
CA LEU A 261 23.69 -11.06 -21.93
C LEU A 261 24.03 -12.00 -23.09
N SER A 262 23.07 -12.35 -23.94
CA SER A 262 23.25 -13.25 -25.09
C SER A 262 23.55 -12.52 -26.41
N ASP A 263 23.79 -11.20 -26.38
CA ASP A 263 24.15 -10.45 -27.59
C ASP A 263 25.54 -10.88 -28.11
N GLN A 264 25.58 -11.40 -29.34
CA GLN A 264 26.74 -12.06 -29.95
C GLN A 264 27.86 -11.10 -30.36
N ASN A 265 27.61 -9.80 -30.32
CA ASN A 265 28.54 -8.78 -30.83
C ASN A 265 29.60 -8.31 -29.83
N VAL A 266 29.64 -8.86 -28.61
CA VAL A 266 30.60 -8.41 -27.59
C VAL A 266 31.45 -9.59 -27.09
N MET A 267 32.71 -9.62 -27.53
CA MET A 267 33.70 -10.63 -27.15
C MET A 267 33.85 -10.70 -25.62
N ASP A 268 33.63 -11.89 -25.06
CA ASP A 268 33.80 -12.16 -23.64
C ASP A 268 35.28 -12.37 -23.29
N VAL A 269 35.79 -11.58 -22.34
CA VAL A 269 37.13 -11.77 -21.75
C VAL A 269 37.10 -12.81 -20.61
N ILE A 270 35.91 -13.26 -20.19
CA ILE A 270 35.73 -14.07 -18.95
C ILE A 270 35.05 -15.44 -19.20
N GLY A 271 34.71 -15.81 -20.44
CA GLY A 271 34.00 -17.08 -20.69
C GLY A 271 34.51 -17.85 -21.90
N ASP A 272 35.03 -19.06 -21.66
CA ASP A 272 35.34 -20.11 -22.66
C ASP A 272 34.09 -20.67 -23.39
N LEU A 273 33.02 -19.89 -23.54
CA LEU A 273 31.77 -20.30 -24.18
C LEU A 273 31.56 -19.50 -25.47
N PRO A 274 31.87 -20.07 -26.65
CA PRO A 274 31.54 -19.44 -27.92
C PRO A 274 30.00 -19.39 -28.07
N GLY A 275 29.40 -18.19 -27.95
CA GLY A 275 27.98 -17.97 -28.24
C GLY A 275 27.13 -17.24 -27.17
N GLY A 276 27.72 -16.71 -26.11
CA GLY A 276 26.99 -16.01 -25.04
C GLY A 276 26.40 -16.95 -23.97
N TYR A 277 25.74 -16.39 -22.94
CA TYR A 277 25.26 -17.14 -21.77
C TYR A 277 24.00 -18.00 -22.00
N GLY A 278 23.44 -18.02 -23.21
CA GLY A 278 22.32 -18.90 -23.60
C GLY A 278 20.91 -18.44 -23.20
N PHE A 279 20.76 -17.28 -22.54
CA PHE A 279 19.43 -16.73 -22.20
C PHE A 279 18.67 -16.25 -23.44
N VAL A 280 17.35 -16.47 -23.46
CA VAL A 280 16.46 -16.09 -24.57
C VAL A 280 15.44 -15.04 -24.11
N ASP A 281 15.27 -13.96 -24.87
CA ASP A 281 14.20 -12.98 -24.62
C ASP A 281 12.85 -13.50 -25.17
N THR A 282 12.05 -14.11 -24.30
CA THR A 282 10.74 -14.66 -24.65
C THR A 282 9.62 -13.62 -24.65
N VAL A 283 9.84 -12.46 -24.03
CA VAL A 283 8.80 -11.43 -23.83
C VAL A 283 8.86 -10.35 -24.91
N HIS A 284 10.06 -9.92 -25.30
CA HIS A 284 10.27 -8.83 -26.26
C HIS A 284 10.64 -9.32 -27.67
N GLY A 285 10.74 -10.63 -27.89
CA GLY A 285 10.94 -11.24 -29.20
C GLY A 285 9.74 -11.08 -30.15
N VAL A 286 9.92 -11.53 -31.40
CA VAL A 286 8.97 -11.38 -32.53
C VAL A 286 7.56 -11.93 -32.25
N SER A 287 7.43 -12.89 -31.33
CA SER A 287 6.15 -13.51 -30.91
C SER A 287 5.84 -13.34 -29.42
N GLY A 288 6.56 -12.44 -28.73
CA GLY A 288 6.43 -12.24 -27.29
C GLY A 288 5.17 -11.49 -26.86
N ALA A 289 4.74 -11.69 -25.60
CA ALA A 289 3.58 -11.01 -25.02
C ALA A 289 3.97 -9.58 -24.57
N VAL A 290 4.36 -8.73 -25.51
CA VAL A 290 4.90 -7.39 -25.19
C VAL A 290 3.82 -6.49 -24.60
N SER A 291 4.00 -6.01 -23.36
CA SER A 291 3.16 -4.98 -22.75
C SER A 291 3.53 -3.57 -23.23
N VAL A 292 2.54 -2.67 -23.25
CA VAL A 292 2.73 -1.23 -23.55
C VAL A 292 3.66 -0.58 -22.55
N TRP A 293 3.54 -0.97 -21.28
CA TRP A 293 4.37 -0.45 -20.19
C TRP A 293 5.80 -0.99 -20.26
N THR A 294 6.00 -2.23 -20.73
CA THR A 294 7.35 -2.78 -21.00
C THR A 294 8.00 -2.23 -22.28
N ARG A 295 7.21 -1.87 -23.30
CA ARG A 295 7.70 -1.24 -24.55
C ARG A 295 7.93 0.26 -24.42
N ASN A 296 7.50 0.87 -23.31
CA ASN A 296 7.55 2.31 -23.21
C ASN A 296 9.01 2.78 -23.31
N ARG A 297 9.30 3.73 -24.22
CA ARG A 297 10.64 4.33 -24.44
C ARG A 297 11.24 4.95 -23.17
N PHE A 298 10.46 4.99 -22.09
CA PHE A 298 10.76 5.55 -20.79
C PHE A 298 11.15 4.50 -19.71
N CYS A 299 11.01 3.19 -19.96
CA CYS A 299 11.46 2.13 -19.03
C CYS A 299 12.96 1.85 -19.19
N ASN A 300 13.71 1.75 -18.08
CA ASN A 300 15.13 1.39 -18.14
C ASN A 300 15.28 -0.09 -18.45
N GLN A 301 15.59 -0.44 -19.69
CA GLN A 301 15.74 -1.85 -20.07
C GLN A 301 16.97 -2.51 -19.44
N TYR A 302 17.92 -1.72 -18.91
CA TYR A 302 19.19 -2.17 -18.34
C TYR A 302 19.22 -2.21 -16.80
N ALA A 303 18.09 -2.03 -16.12
CA ALA A 303 18.04 -2.02 -14.66
C ALA A 303 17.18 -3.19 -14.14
N ALA A 304 17.82 -4.34 -13.93
CA ALA A 304 17.20 -5.55 -13.41
C ALA A 304 17.17 -5.60 -11.87
N MET A 305 18.18 -5.08 -11.19
CA MET A 305 18.31 -5.18 -9.72
C MET A 305 17.98 -3.85 -9.03
N PRO A 306 17.02 -3.79 -8.08
CA PRO A 306 16.24 -4.88 -7.50
C PRO A 306 14.93 -5.17 -8.28
N SER A 307 14.43 -6.40 -8.16
CA SER A 307 13.15 -6.77 -8.81
C SER A 307 11.95 -6.18 -8.06
N LEU A 308 11.42 -5.07 -8.57
CA LEU A 308 10.17 -4.47 -8.08
C LEU A 308 8.95 -5.37 -8.32
N HIS A 309 8.94 -6.15 -9.41
CA HIS A 309 7.90 -7.13 -9.69
C HIS A 309 7.71 -8.09 -8.52
N PHE A 310 8.83 -8.66 -8.05
CA PHE A 310 8.84 -9.55 -6.90
C PHE A 310 8.62 -8.81 -5.58
N GLY A 311 9.24 -7.63 -5.38
CA GLY A 311 9.06 -6.85 -4.15
C GLY A 311 7.60 -6.49 -3.88
N TYR A 312 6.86 -6.07 -4.92
CA TYR A 312 5.43 -5.77 -4.80
C TYR A 312 4.58 -7.02 -4.61
N SER A 313 4.87 -8.10 -5.33
CA SER A 313 4.11 -9.35 -5.16
C SER A 313 4.30 -9.94 -3.77
N LEU A 314 5.51 -9.82 -3.20
CA LEU A 314 5.81 -10.20 -1.82
C LEU A 314 5.03 -9.33 -0.83
N MET A 315 5.02 -8.01 -0.98
CA MET A 315 4.24 -7.12 -0.12
C MET A 315 2.74 -7.44 -0.19
N ILE A 316 2.20 -7.66 -1.38
CA ILE A 316 0.80 -8.05 -1.61
C ILE A 316 0.53 -9.39 -0.90
N GLY A 317 1.37 -10.38 -1.14
CA GLY A 317 1.29 -11.70 -0.53
C GLY A 317 1.28 -11.64 0.99
N LEU A 318 2.27 -10.98 1.59
CA LEU A 318 2.36 -10.75 3.03
C LEU A 318 1.13 -10.01 3.57
N THR A 319 0.60 -9.03 2.84
CA THR A 319 -0.61 -8.31 3.26
C THR A 319 -1.82 -9.23 3.28
N ILE A 320 -1.99 -10.09 2.27
CA ILE A 320 -3.09 -11.06 2.22
C ILE A 320 -2.95 -12.09 3.35
N VAL A 321 -1.74 -12.61 3.58
CA VAL A 321 -1.47 -13.56 4.67
C VAL A 321 -1.77 -12.93 6.04
N THR A 322 -1.39 -11.67 6.24
CA THR A 322 -1.53 -10.98 7.55
C THR A 322 -2.82 -10.21 7.72
N ILE A 323 -3.71 -10.22 6.72
CA ILE A 323 -4.95 -9.45 6.78
C ILE A 323 -5.79 -9.90 7.99
N PRO A 324 -6.25 -8.96 8.83
CA PRO A 324 -7.01 -9.33 9.99
C PRO A 324 -8.43 -9.73 9.58
N LEU A 325 -8.81 -10.97 9.89
CA LEU A 325 -10.13 -11.51 9.59
C LEU A 325 -11.09 -11.25 10.77
N PRO A 326 -12.42 -11.08 10.52
CA PRO A 326 -13.38 -10.91 11.60
C PRO A 326 -13.35 -12.08 12.59
N PRO A 327 -13.57 -11.85 13.91
CA PRO A 327 -13.42 -12.87 14.95
C PRO A 327 -14.29 -14.12 14.73
N LYS A 328 -15.49 -13.96 14.14
CA LYS A 328 -16.37 -15.08 13.71
C LYS A 328 -15.70 -16.05 12.71
N HIS A 329 -14.65 -15.59 12.03
CA HIS A 329 -13.91 -16.34 11.01
C HIS A 329 -12.43 -16.59 11.39
N GLY A 330 -11.98 -16.06 12.54
CA GLY A 330 -10.63 -16.19 13.06
C GLY A 330 -10.46 -17.33 14.07
N GLN A 331 -11.53 -18.01 14.46
CA GLN A 331 -11.45 -19.13 15.40
C GLN A 331 -10.68 -20.29 14.76
N SER A 332 -9.53 -20.60 15.34
CA SER A 332 -8.73 -21.78 15.00
C SER A 332 -9.47 -23.03 15.46
N ILE A 333 -9.62 -24.00 14.54
CA ILE A 333 -10.12 -25.32 14.90
C ILE A 333 -8.98 -26.03 15.64
N SER A 334 -9.06 -26.06 16.97
CA SER A 334 -8.09 -26.78 17.80
C SER A 334 -8.40 -28.27 17.75
N ASN A 335 -7.78 -29.00 16.83
CA ASN A 335 -7.83 -30.45 16.85
C ASN A 335 -6.86 -30.99 17.91
N ARG A 336 -7.39 -31.82 18.83
CA ARG A 336 -6.56 -32.57 19.76
C ARG A 336 -6.21 -33.90 19.12
N VAL A 337 -4.92 -34.17 18.95
CA VAL A 337 -4.44 -35.49 18.56
C VAL A 337 -3.84 -36.13 19.80
N SER A 338 -4.49 -37.19 20.30
CA SER A 338 -4.00 -37.99 21.43
C SER A 338 -3.12 -39.11 20.87
N ILE A 339 -1.82 -39.06 21.13
CA ILE A 339 -0.85 -40.08 20.69
C ILE A 339 -0.70 -41.17 21.78
N SER A 340 -1.02 -40.84 23.04
CA SER A 340 -1.04 -41.76 24.18
C SER A 340 -1.89 -41.17 25.30
N PRO A 341 -2.37 -41.98 26.28
CA PRO A 341 -3.18 -41.48 27.41
C PRO A 341 -2.48 -40.40 28.26
N ARG A 342 -1.16 -40.20 28.09
CA ARG A 342 -0.36 -39.15 28.75
C ARG A 342 0.14 -38.03 27.82
N LEU A 343 -0.05 -38.14 26.49
CA LEU A 343 0.47 -37.17 25.52
C LEU A 343 -0.62 -36.77 24.52
N SER A 344 -1.19 -35.58 24.73
CA SER A 344 -2.09 -34.93 23.77
C SER A 344 -1.42 -33.70 23.18
N LEU A 345 -1.22 -33.69 21.86
CA LEU A 345 -0.72 -32.53 21.13
C LEU A 345 -1.92 -31.72 20.62
N ARG A 346 -1.93 -30.42 20.90
CA ARG A 346 -2.89 -29.47 20.33
C ARG A 346 -2.22 -28.76 19.17
N PHE A 347 -2.73 -28.99 17.96
CA PHE A 347 -2.30 -28.22 16.79
C PHE A 347 -3.40 -27.22 16.43
N PRO A 348 -3.18 -25.91 16.64
CA PRO A 348 -4.14 -24.90 16.20
C PRO A 348 -4.09 -24.84 14.67
N LEU A 349 -5.05 -25.45 13.99
CA LEU A 349 -5.18 -25.30 12.54
C LEU A 349 -5.83 -23.95 12.24
N PRO A 350 -5.30 -23.18 11.28
CA PRO A 350 -5.95 -21.95 10.85
C PRO A 350 -7.34 -22.25 10.29
N SER A 351 -8.27 -21.30 10.41
CA SER A 351 -9.58 -21.43 9.76
C SER A 351 -9.42 -21.60 8.25
N TRP A 352 -10.37 -22.26 7.58
CA TRP A 352 -10.32 -22.46 6.11
C TRP A 352 -10.06 -21.15 5.35
N ARG A 353 -10.67 -20.05 5.80
CA ARG A 353 -10.46 -18.72 5.20
C ARG A 353 -9.04 -18.22 5.39
N ARG A 354 -8.46 -18.41 6.59
CA ARG A 354 -7.05 -18.07 6.84
C ARG A 354 -6.12 -18.95 6.02
N LEU A 355 -6.43 -20.24 5.86
CA LEU A 355 -5.68 -21.14 4.98
C LEU A 355 -5.72 -20.65 3.52
N VAL A 356 -6.89 -20.26 3.01
CA VAL A 356 -7.02 -19.67 1.67
C VAL A 356 -6.19 -18.39 1.53
N CYS A 357 -6.20 -17.50 2.52
CA CYS A 357 -5.34 -16.31 2.52
C CYS A 357 -3.85 -16.66 2.50
N VAL A 358 -3.43 -17.68 3.26
CA VAL A 358 -2.04 -18.16 3.28
C VAL A 358 -1.66 -18.74 1.91
N VAL A 359 -2.49 -19.62 1.34
CA VAL A 359 -2.24 -20.23 0.04
C VAL A 359 -2.15 -19.18 -1.05
N ILE A 360 -3.12 -18.27 -1.15
CA ILE A 360 -3.13 -17.20 -2.17
C ILE A 360 -1.94 -16.24 -1.95
N GLY A 361 -1.70 -15.85 -0.69
CA GLY A 361 -0.65 -14.90 -0.33
C GLY A 361 0.76 -15.44 -0.59
N LEU A 362 0.98 -16.76 -0.50
CA LEU A 362 2.25 -17.39 -0.85
C LEU A 362 2.34 -17.72 -2.35
N ALA A 363 1.24 -18.16 -2.97
CA ALA A 363 1.23 -18.52 -4.39
C ALA A 363 1.55 -17.34 -5.30
N TYR A 364 1.01 -16.15 -5.00
CA TYR A 364 1.20 -14.98 -5.85
C TYR A 364 2.68 -14.56 -6.03
N PRO A 365 3.48 -14.32 -4.97
CA PRO A 365 4.89 -14.00 -5.13
C PRO A 365 5.70 -15.13 -5.78
N LEU A 366 5.36 -16.40 -5.54
CA LEU A 366 6.02 -17.54 -6.18
C LEU A 366 5.76 -17.59 -7.69
N VAL A 367 4.52 -17.33 -8.12
CA VAL A 367 4.16 -17.24 -9.55
C VAL A 367 4.93 -16.09 -10.21
N ILE A 368 5.03 -14.94 -9.56
CA ILE A 368 5.79 -13.80 -10.09
C ILE A 368 7.29 -14.11 -10.13
N LEU A 369 7.86 -14.77 -9.11
CA LEU A 369 9.25 -15.21 -9.09
C LEU A 369 9.57 -16.14 -10.26
N ALA A 370 8.73 -17.17 -10.46
CA ALA A 370 8.87 -18.07 -11.59
C ALA A 370 8.79 -17.30 -12.92
N ALA A 371 7.87 -16.34 -13.03
CA ALA A 371 7.69 -15.56 -14.24
C ALA A 371 8.89 -14.67 -14.58
N ILE A 372 9.47 -13.97 -13.61
CA ILE A 372 10.63 -13.10 -13.88
C ILE A 372 11.90 -13.87 -14.27
N ILE A 373 12.08 -15.08 -13.71
CA ILE A 373 13.23 -15.95 -14.02
C ILE A 373 13.02 -16.65 -15.37
N ALA A 374 11.85 -17.26 -15.59
CA ALA A 374 11.55 -17.99 -16.82
C ALA A 374 11.60 -17.10 -18.07
N THR A 375 11.28 -15.81 -17.91
CA THR A 375 11.35 -14.81 -18.99
C THR A 375 12.73 -14.16 -19.13
N ALA A 376 13.73 -14.60 -18.35
CA ALA A 376 15.08 -14.03 -18.30
C ALA A 376 15.12 -12.51 -18.06
N ASN A 377 14.12 -11.98 -17.35
CA ASN A 377 14.09 -10.55 -17.03
C ASN A 377 14.88 -10.22 -15.77
N HIS A 378 15.05 -11.18 -14.86
CA HIS A 378 15.74 -11.02 -13.58
C HIS A 378 16.50 -12.30 -13.19
N PHE A 379 17.61 -12.11 -12.47
CA PHE A 379 18.30 -13.18 -11.74
C PHE A 379 17.59 -13.53 -10.43
N ILE A 380 17.94 -14.66 -9.79
CA ILE A 380 17.40 -14.99 -8.46
C ILE A 380 17.86 -13.95 -7.44
N LEU A 381 19.12 -13.49 -7.51
CA LEU A 381 19.60 -12.45 -6.60
C LEU A 381 18.89 -11.09 -6.77
N ASP A 382 18.33 -10.79 -7.94
CA ASP A 382 17.49 -9.60 -8.12
C ASP A 382 16.19 -9.69 -7.30
N ALA A 383 15.63 -10.90 -7.18
CA ALA A 383 14.45 -11.15 -6.35
C ALA A 383 14.80 -11.07 -4.86
N VAL A 384 15.98 -11.55 -4.46
CA VAL A 384 16.48 -11.39 -3.09
C VAL A 384 16.65 -9.92 -2.74
N ALA A 385 17.27 -9.13 -3.62
CA ALA A 385 17.38 -7.68 -3.45
C ALA A 385 16.00 -7.01 -3.37
N GLY A 386 15.05 -7.44 -4.21
CA GLY A 386 13.65 -7.00 -4.15
C GLY A 386 12.96 -7.32 -2.83
N ALA A 387 13.22 -8.49 -2.24
CA ALA A 387 12.71 -8.89 -0.94
C ALA A 387 13.28 -8.02 0.20
N ILE A 388 14.59 -7.73 0.15
CA ILE A 388 15.24 -6.84 1.11
C ILE A 388 14.63 -5.43 1.04
N VAL A 389 14.47 -4.89 -0.18
CA VAL A 389 13.83 -3.59 -0.39
C VAL A 389 12.39 -3.59 0.13
N CYS A 390 11.63 -4.66 -0.14
CA CYS A 390 10.28 -4.83 0.40
C CYS A 390 10.27 -4.82 1.93
N PHE A 391 11.18 -5.54 2.57
CA PHE A 391 11.28 -5.60 4.03
C PHE A 391 11.64 -4.24 4.65
N LEU A 392 12.66 -3.57 4.09
CA LEU A 392 13.06 -2.23 4.51
C LEU A 392 11.94 -1.22 4.29
N GLY A 393 11.23 -1.28 3.17
CA GLY A 393 10.06 -0.46 2.90
C GLY A 393 8.90 -0.75 3.85
N TRP A 394 8.69 -2.01 4.24
CA TRP A 394 7.66 -2.41 5.19
C TRP A 394 7.92 -1.83 6.57
N TRP A 395 9.15 -1.95 7.07
CA TRP A 395 9.54 -1.43 8.39
C TRP A 395 9.71 0.08 8.41
N GLY A 396 10.32 0.65 7.37
CA GLY A 396 10.70 2.05 7.26
C GLY A 396 9.61 2.99 6.70
N ASN A 397 8.41 2.49 6.36
CA ASN A 397 7.36 3.31 5.73
C ASN A 397 6.94 4.54 6.54
N GLY A 398 7.21 4.55 7.85
CA GLY A 398 6.92 5.67 8.74
C GLY A 398 7.69 6.94 8.39
N VAL A 399 8.84 6.85 7.72
CA VAL A 399 9.64 8.02 7.31
C VAL A 399 8.84 8.98 6.42
N LEU A 400 7.92 8.47 5.61
CA LEU A 400 7.08 9.29 4.74
C LEU A 400 6.04 10.11 5.52
N LEU A 401 5.79 9.82 6.80
CA LEU A 401 4.94 10.65 7.65
C LEU A 401 5.59 12.01 7.94
N ASN A 402 6.92 12.11 7.82
CA ASN A 402 7.62 13.39 7.94
C ASN A 402 7.27 14.38 6.81
N LEU A 403 6.65 13.90 5.74
CA LEU A 403 6.17 14.73 4.63
C LEU A 403 4.74 15.26 4.87
N LEU A 404 4.07 14.90 5.98
CA LEU A 404 2.73 15.39 6.28
C LEU A 404 2.65 16.92 6.44
N PRO A 405 3.62 17.62 7.07
CA PRO A 405 3.59 19.08 7.09
C PRO A 405 3.68 19.70 5.69
N LEU A 406 4.46 19.08 4.80
CA LEU A 406 4.55 19.51 3.40
C LEU A 406 3.22 19.26 2.66
N GLU A 407 2.58 18.12 2.90
CA GLU A 407 1.23 17.83 2.38
C GLU A 407 0.21 18.86 2.87
N ASP A 408 0.24 19.23 4.15
CA ASP A 408 -0.65 20.24 4.73
C ASP A 408 -0.43 21.62 4.09
N CYS A 409 0.83 22.04 3.90
CA CYS A 409 1.16 23.29 3.21
C CYS A 409 0.67 23.29 1.75
N PHE A 410 0.85 22.18 1.04
CA PHE A 410 0.38 22.03 -0.34
C PHE A 410 -1.16 22.10 -0.42
N LEU A 411 -1.85 21.36 0.44
CA LEU A 411 -3.32 21.36 0.50
C LEU A 411 -3.86 22.75 0.88
N TRP A 412 -3.17 23.45 1.78
CA TRP A 412 -3.51 24.81 2.15
C TRP A 412 -3.33 25.79 0.97
N ALA A 413 -2.22 25.71 0.24
CA ALA A 413 -1.96 26.51 -0.94
C ALA A 413 -3.00 26.25 -2.05
N CYS A 414 -3.38 25.00 -2.27
CA CYS A 414 -4.44 24.62 -3.20
C CYS A 414 -5.85 24.94 -2.68
N ARG A 415 -5.99 25.35 -1.41
CA ARG A 415 -7.26 25.59 -0.72
C ARG A 415 -8.19 24.37 -0.76
N ILE A 416 -7.63 23.19 -0.51
CA ILE A 416 -8.33 21.90 -0.50
C ILE A 416 -8.21 21.28 0.90
N HIS A 417 -9.30 20.67 1.38
CA HIS A 417 -9.26 19.83 2.58
C HIS A 417 -9.32 18.36 2.18
N LYS A 418 -8.33 17.59 2.65
CA LYS A 418 -8.35 16.13 2.54
C LYS A 418 -9.35 15.57 3.55
N PRO A 419 -10.23 14.63 3.18
CA PRO A 419 -11.22 14.09 4.11
C PRO A 419 -10.52 13.34 5.25
N GLU A 420 -10.44 13.98 6.42
CA GLU A 420 -10.02 13.35 7.67
C GLU A 420 -11.16 12.56 8.27
N ARG A 421 -10.86 11.38 8.79
CA ARG A 421 -11.87 10.54 9.46
C ARG A 421 -11.66 10.65 10.96
N PRO A 422 -12.73 10.85 11.74
CA PRO A 422 -12.62 10.83 13.18
C PRO A 422 -12.12 9.45 13.58
N ILE A 423 -10.93 9.41 14.19
CA ILE A 423 -10.50 8.25 14.95
C ILE A 423 -11.43 8.27 16.16
N VAL A 424 -12.45 7.43 16.14
CA VAL A 424 -13.19 7.14 17.37
C VAL A 424 -12.22 6.33 18.21
N ASP A 425 -11.50 7.02 19.09
CA ASP A 425 -10.75 6.37 20.15
C ASP A 425 -11.79 5.61 20.97
N VAL A 426 -11.78 4.28 20.82
CA VAL A 426 -12.48 3.40 21.74
C VAL A 426 -11.75 3.57 23.05
N TYR A 427 -12.30 4.40 23.94
CA TYR A 427 -11.92 4.36 25.35
C TYR A 427 -12.02 2.90 25.78
N GLU A 428 -10.88 2.28 26.08
CA GLU A 428 -10.88 1.07 26.91
C GLU A 428 -11.61 1.47 28.19
N PRO A 429 -12.66 0.74 28.61
CA PRO A 429 -13.23 0.96 29.92
C PRO A 429 -12.09 0.70 30.91
N VAL A 430 -11.69 1.76 31.63
CA VAL A 430 -10.86 1.62 32.81
C VAL A 430 -11.63 0.66 33.71
N GLU A 431 -11.09 -0.54 33.93
CA GLU A 431 -11.57 -1.42 34.99
C GLU A 431 -11.47 -0.62 36.27
N ASP A 432 -12.62 -0.25 36.82
CA ASP A 432 -12.71 0.35 38.15
C ASP A 432 -12.14 -0.68 39.14
N PRO A 433 -11.02 -0.39 39.84
CA PRO A 433 -10.38 -1.35 40.72
C PRO A 433 -11.24 -1.72 41.94
N ASP A 434 -12.34 -1.01 42.19
CA ASP A 434 -13.30 -1.33 43.24
C ASP A 434 -14.58 -1.96 42.67
N GLY A 435 -14.56 -3.29 42.53
CA GLY A 435 -15.71 -4.10 42.17
C GLY A 435 -16.89 -3.94 43.13
N LYS A 436 -17.77 -2.98 42.84
CA LYS A 436 -19.10 -2.89 43.43
C LYS A 436 -20.14 -2.91 42.34
N ASP A 437 -20.67 -4.10 42.10
CA ASP A 437 -21.92 -4.32 41.39
C ASP A 437 -23.03 -3.48 42.04
N MET A 438 -23.53 -2.47 41.33
CA MET A 438 -24.83 -1.86 41.65
C MET A 438 -25.91 -2.50 40.79
N PRO A 439 -27.02 -2.98 41.38
CA PRO A 439 -28.09 -3.60 40.62
C PRO A 439 -28.87 -2.55 39.84
N ILE A 440 -29.11 -2.85 38.57
CA ILE A 440 -29.96 -2.10 37.66
C ILE A 440 -31.39 -2.08 38.24
N ARG A 441 -31.97 -0.89 38.36
CA ARG A 441 -33.42 -0.68 38.38
C ARG A 441 -33.82 0.25 37.26
#